data_AF-A0A7S3V5C6-F1
#
_entry.id   AF-A0A7S3V5C6-F1
#
_cell.length_a   1.000
_cell.length_b   1.000
_cell.length_c   1.000
_cell.angle_alpha   90.00
_cell.angle_beta   90.00
_cell.angle_gamma   90.00
#
_symmetry.space_group_name_H-M   'P 1'
#
loop_
_entity.id
_entity.type
_entity.pdbx_description
1 polymer ?
#
loop_
_entity_poly.entity_id
_entity_poly.type
_entity_poly.pdbx_seq_one_letter_code
_entity_poly.pdbx_strand_id
1 'polypeptide(L)'
;RNEAMFSALPFEDIMEIIVDNCRTGRAEKSIIDAAEMYAFTKLKILVDRAQAERITLKLICCDVKDWAAGIACRRPWTMSGSNISDYFDYAEFHRITRLCSTHGDTIHYGYSMNWARDVFGTRIFDQEIS
;
A
#
# COMPACT_ATOMS: atom_id res chain seq x y z
N ARG A 1 15.50 7.65 7.67
CA ARG A 1 15.20 6.94 6.41
C ARG A 1 13.69 6.97 6.25
N ASN A 2 13.18 7.44 5.10
CA ASN A 2 11.74 7.41 4.79
C ASN A 2 11.35 5.95 4.55
N GLU A 3 10.94 5.25 5.61
CA GLU A 3 10.37 3.91 5.49
C GLU A 3 8.97 4.07 4.89
N ALA A 4 8.77 3.57 3.68
CA ALA A 4 7.43 3.39 3.13
C ALA A 4 6.75 2.27 3.93
N MET A 5 6.16 2.65 5.06
CA MET A 5 5.61 1.72 6.06
C MET A 5 4.42 0.89 5.54
N PHE A 6 3.90 1.29 4.38
CA PHE A 6 2.77 0.69 3.68
C PHE A 6 3.11 0.30 2.22
N SER A 7 4.40 0.28 1.83
CA SER A 7 4.76 -0.18 0.49
C SER A 7 4.62 -1.69 0.33
N ALA A 8 4.54 -2.13 -0.93
CA ALA A 8 4.59 -3.53 -1.34
C ALA A 8 5.66 -4.31 -0.57
N LEU A 9 5.36 -5.56 -0.23
CA LEU A 9 6.28 -6.49 0.42
C LEU A 9 7.52 -6.66 -0.46
N PRO A 10 8.69 -6.07 -0.12
CA PRO A 10 9.86 -6.18 -0.97
C PRO A 10 10.36 -7.61 -0.90
N PHE A 11 10.43 -8.25 -2.08
CA PHE A 11 10.84 -9.65 -2.21
C PHE A 11 12.22 -9.90 -1.59
N GLU A 12 13.13 -8.92 -1.70
CA GLU A 12 14.47 -8.97 -1.10
C GLU A 12 14.42 -9.17 0.42
N ASP A 13 13.63 -8.37 1.15
CA ASP A 13 13.49 -8.50 2.60
C ASP A 13 12.82 -9.83 3.00
N ILE A 14 11.86 -10.32 2.20
CA ILE A 14 11.24 -11.64 2.43
C ILE A 14 12.28 -12.76 2.27
N MET A 15 13.11 -12.67 1.23
CA MET A 15 14.17 -13.66 0.99
C MET A 15 15.25 -13.63 2.07
N GLU A 16 15.59 -12.46 2.61
CA GLU A 16 16.50 -12.36 3.76
C GLU A 16 15.96 -13.12 4.98
N ILE A 17 14.65 -12.99 5.28
CA ILE A 17 14.01 -13.75 6.37
C ILE A 17 14.12 -15.26 6.14
N ILE A 18 13.93 -15.73 4.92
CA ILE A 18 14.05 -17.15 4.57
C ILE A 18 15.49 -17.62 4.76
N VAL A 19 16.46 -16.88 4.22
CA VAL A 19 17.89 -17.23 4.32
C VAL A 19 18.36 -17.25 5.77
N ASP A 20 17.94 -16.28 6.59
CA ASP A 20 18.31 -16.23 8.00
C ASP A 20 17.66 -17.35 8.82
N ASN A 21 16.42 -17.75 8.50
CA ASN A 21 15.80 -18.91 9.14
C ASN A 21 16.54 -20.22 8.78
N CYS A 22 16.95 -20.38 7.50
CA CYS A 22 17.76 -21.52 7.08
C CYS A 22 19.14 -21.55 7.78
N ARG A 23 19.78 -20.39 7.94
CA ARG A 23 21.08 -20.25 8.64
C ARG A 23 21.00 -20.54 10.13
N THR A 24 19.89 -20.19 10.77
CA THR A 24 19.69 -20.36 12.22
C THR A 24 19.15 -21.74 12.61
N GLY A 25 18.96 -22.65 11.64
CA GLY A 25 18.44 -23.99 11.88
C GLY A 25 16.99 -24.02 12.34
N ARG A 26 16.24 -22.93 12.12
CA ARG A 26 14.79 -22.90 12.35
C ARG A 26 14.11 -23.70 11.24
N ALA A 27 12.96 -24.29 11.55
CA ALA A 27 12.19 -25.07 10.58
C ALA A 27 12.04 -24.32 9.25
N GLU A 28 12.17 -25.03 8.13
CA GLU A 28 12.00 -24.48 6.80
C GLU A 28 10.63 -23.81 6.72
N LYS A 29 10.63 -22.49 6.52
CA LYS A 29 9.42 -21.68 6.42
C LYS A 29 9.13 -21.41 4.96
N SER A 30 7.88 -21.55 4.57
CA SER A 30 7.46 -21.22 3.21
C SER A 30 7.65 -19.72 2.95
N ILE A 31 7.68 -19.34 1.68
CA ILE A 31 7.69 -17.92 1.29
C ILE A 31 6.48 -17.15 1.87
N ILE A 32 5.35 -17.82 2.04
CA ILE A 32 4.13 -17.24 2.62
C ILE A 32 4.39 -16.95 4.10
N ASP A 33 4.94 -17.90 4.86
CA ASP A 33 5.25 -17.69 6.28
C ASP A 33 6.26 -16.54 6.48
N ALA A 34 7.24 -16.41 5.59
CA ALA A 34 8.22 -15.32 5.63
C ALA A 34 7.57 -13.96 5.33
N ALA A 35 6.66 -13.90 4.35
CA ALA A 35 5.88 -12.71 4.04
C ALA A 35 4.97 -12.29 5.21
N GLU A 36 4.28 -13.25 5.84
CA GLU A 36 3.47 -13.02 7.03
C GLU A 36 4.35 -12.47 8.18
N MET A 37 5.50 -13.10 8.45
CA MET A 37 6.44 -12.64 9.47
C MET A 37 6.91 -11.20 9.21
N TYR A 38 7.20 -10.84 7.96
CA TYR A 38 7.55 -9.47 7.59
C TYR A 38 6.42 -8.50 7.91
N ALA A 39 5.19 -8.83 7.47
CA ALA A 39 4.01 -8.00 7.70
C ALA A 39 3.74 -7.81 9.21
N PHE A 40 3.80 -8.89 10.01
CA PHE A 40 3.63 -8.82 11.46
C PHE A 40 4.71 -7.98 12.14
N THR A 41 5.96 -8.06 11.66
CA THR A 41 7.06 -7.25 12.19
C THR A 41 6.81 -5.77 11.97
N LYS A 42 6.38 -5.37 10.76
CA LYS A 42 6.02 -3.97 10.46
C LYS A 42 4.81 -3.51 11.26
N LEU A 43 3.80 -4.37 11.42
CA LEU A 43 2.61 -4.07 12.23
C LEU A 43 2.97 -3.88 13.71
N LYS A 44 3.89 -4.68 14.26
CA LYS A 44 4.38 -4.50 15.62
C LYS A 44 5.03 -3.13 15.81
N ILE A 45 5.87 -2.69 14.85
CA ILE A 45 6.47 -1.35 14.91
C ILE A 45 5.39 -0.25 14.91
N LEU A 46 4.33 -0.41 14.13
CA LEU A 46 3.19 0.52 14.15
C LEU A 46 2.49 0.54 15.52
N VAL A 47 2.22 -0.64 16.10
CA VAL A 47 1.60 -0.77 17.43
C VAL A 47 2.46 -0.11 18.49
N ASP A 48 3.76 -0.40 18.53
CA ASP A 48 4.69 0.16 19.52
C ASP A 48 4.76 1.69 19.40
N ARG A 49 4.79 2.23 18.17
CA ARG A 49 4.77 3.68 17.92
C ARG A 49 3.43 4.32 18.31
N ALA A 50 2.32 3.62 18.10
CA ALA A 50 0.99 4.11 18.48
C ALA A 50 0.83 4.13 20.00
N GLN A 51 1.28 3.09 20.71
CA GLN A 51 1.29 3.03 22.18
C GLN A 51 2.18 4.09 22.80
N ALA A 52 3.29 4.45 22.15
CA ALA A 52 4.16 5.54 22.57
C ALA A 52 3.63 6.94 22.17
N GLU A 53 2.39 7.05 21.67
CA GLU A 53 1.75 8.30 21.22
C GLU A 53 2.53 9.07 20.14
N ARG A 54 3.43 8.38 19.42
CA ARG A 54 4.23 8.98 18.33
C ARG A 54 3.48 9.03 17.01
N ILE A 55 2.49 8.15 16.83
CA ILE A 55 1.63 8.12 15.66
C ILE A 55 0.18 7.87 16.10
N THR A 56 -0.77 8.39 15.32
CA THR A 56 -2.18 8.03 15.45
C THR A 56 -2.57 7.14 14.28
N LEU A 57 -3.05 5.94 14.57
CA LEU A 57 -3.55 5.02 13.56
C LEU A 57 -5.08 4.96 13.60
N LYS A 58 -5.72 5.19 12.46
CA LYS A 58 -7.19 5.11 12.34
C LYS A 58 -7.55 4.27 11.12
N LEU A 59 -8.25 3.16 11.36
CA LEU A 59 -8.86 2.36 10.31
C LEU A 59 -10.23 2.95 9.97
N ILE A 60 -10.48 3.16 8.68
CA ILE A 60 -11.75 3.66 8.16
C ILE A 60 -12.17 2.73 7.03
N CYS A 61 -13.36 2.13 7.16
CA CYS A 61 -13.94 1.25 6.16
C CYS A 61 -15.16 1.95 5.56
N CYS A 62 -15.00 2.51 4.36
CA CYS A 62 -16.04 3.22 3.62
C CYS A 62 -15.64 3.30 2.14
N ASP A 63 -16.56 3.75 1.28
CA ASP A 63 -16.19 4.14 -0.07
C ASP A 63 -15.20 5.32 -0.01
N VAL A 64 -14.15 5.24 -0.82
CA VAL A 64 -13.13 6.30 -0.93
C VAL A 64 -13.77 7.60 -1.41
N LYS A 65 -14.78 7.54 -2.27
CA LYS A 65 -15.52 8.71 -2.78
C LYS A 65 -16.19 9.48 -1.64
N ASP A 66 -16.74 8.76 -0.68
CA ASP A 66 -17.46 9.35 0.45
C ASP A 66 -16.53 9.95 1.50
N TRP A 67 -15.24 9.57 1.47
CA TRP A 67 -14.27 9.99 2.48
C TRP A 67 -13.18 10.94 1.98
N ALA A 68 -13.15 11.24 0.67
CA ALA A 68 -12.16 12.15 0.09
C ALA A 68 -12.12 13.54 0.76
N ALA A 69 -13.28 14.09 1.15
CA ALA A 69 -13.35 15.34 1.91
C ALA A 69 -12.74 15.20 3.33
N GLY A 70 -12.98 14.06 3.99
CA GLY A 70 -12.39 13.74 5.28
C GLY A 70 -10.87 13.63 5.23
N ILE A 71 -10.33 13.06 4.13
CA ILE A 71 -8.89 13.03 3.85
C ILE A 71 -8.37 14.45 3.63
N ALA A 72 -9.04 15.25 2.79
CA ALA A 72 -8.62 16.63 2.51
C ALA A 72 -8.49 17.47 3.79
N CYS A 73 -9.46 17.37 4.70
CA CYS A 73 -9.44 18.08 5.99
C CYS A 73 -8.22 17.73 6.87
N ARG A 74 -7.56 16.59 6.64
CA ARG A 74 -6.31 16.22 7.34
C ARG A 74 -5.07 16.90 6.78
N ARG A 75 -5.19 17.59 5.63
CA ARG A 75 -4.09 18.30 4.94
C ARG A 75 -2.84 17.41 4.79
N PRO A 76 -2.98 16.22 4.16
CA PRO A 76 -1.89 15.28 4.05
C PRO A 76 -0.74 15.89 3.22
N TRP A 77 0.49 15.78 3.70
CA TRP A 77 1.68 16.12 2.91
C TRP A 77 1.95 15.09 1.82
N THR A 78 1.71 13.81 2.15
CA THR A 78 1.90 12.66 1.25
C THR A 78 0.72 11.71 1.38
N MET A 79 0.33 11.09 0.28
CA MET A 79 -0.68 10.04 0.24
C MET A 79 -0.19 8.85 -0.58
N SER A 80 -0.55 7.65 -0.17
CA SER A 80 -0.34 6.43 -0.97
C SER A 80 -1.69 5.80 -1.28
N GLY A 81 -1.96 5.61 -2.57
CA GLY A 81 -3.17 4.94 -3.07
C GLY A 81 -2.80 3.60 -3.68
N SER A 82 -2.86 2.54 -2.88
CA SER A 82 -2.68 1.17 -3.37
C SER A 82 -3.91 0.75 -4.18
N ASN A 83 -3.71 0.47 -5.47
CA ASN A 83 -4.71 -0.04 -6.42
C ASN A 83 -5.92 0.87 -6.65
N ILE A 84 -5.94 2.10 -6.10
CA ILE A 84 -7.09 3.01 -6.24
C ILE A 84 -7.37 3.28 -7.73
N SER A 85 -6.33 3.45 -8.55
CA SER A 85 -6.48 3.66 -10.00
C SER A 85 -7.02 2.43 -10.74
N ASP A 86 -6.95 1.23 -10.17
CA ASP A 86 -7.48 0.02 -10.81
C ASP A 86 -8.99 -0.09 -10.68
N TYR A 87 -9.58 0.57 -9.67
CA TYR A 87 -11.02 0.52 -9.37
C TYR A 87 -11.82 1.70 -9.92
N PHE A 88 -11.14 2.74 -10.42
CA PHE A 88 -11.77 3.94 -10.95
C PHE A 88 -11.27 4.23 -12.36
N ASP A 89 -12.13 4.78 -13.21
CA ASP A 89 -11.66 5.37 -14.45
C ASP A 89 -10.73 6.57 -14.15
N TYR A 90 -9.94 6.96 -15.16
CA TYR A 90 -8.97 8.04 -15.01
C TYR A 90 -9.59 9.37 -14.55
N ALA A 91 -10.79 9.70 -15.04
CA ALA A 91 -11.43 10.97 -14.71
C ALA A 91 -11.83 10.99 -13.23
N GLU A 92 -12.43 9.90 -12.74
CA GLU A 92 -12.85 9.75 -11.36
C GLU A 92 -11.66 9.63 -10.42
N PHE A 93 -10.61 8.88 -10.79
CA PHE A 93 -9.36 8.80 -10.05
C PHE A 93 -8.74 10.19 -9.84
N HIS A 94 -8.61 10.98 -10.91
CA HIS A 94 -8.08 12.33 -10.81
C HIS A 94 -9.00 13.28 -10.03
N ARG A 95 -10.32 13.11 -10.12
CA ARG A 95 -11.29 13.88 -9.34
C ARG A 95 -11.09 13.65 -7.83
N ILE A 96 -10.99 12.39 -7.41
CA ILE A 96 -10.75 12.01 -6.01
C ILE A 96 -9.40 12.54 -5.53
N THR A 97 -8.34 12.34 -6.32
CA THR A 97 -6.98 12.77 -6.00
C THR A 97 -6.89 14.30 -5.82
N ARG A 98 -7.55 15.06 -6.69
CA ARG A 98 -7.67 16.52 -6.57
C ARG A 98 -8.43 16.93 -5.33
N LEU A 99 -9.54 16.27 -5.04
CA LEU A 99 -10.35 16.55 -3.86
C LEU A 99 -9.52 16.38 -2.57
N CYS A 100 -8.73 15.32 -2.48
CA CYS A 100 -7.82 15.09 -1.36
C CYS A 100 -6.70 16.16 -1.22
N SER A 101 -6.45 16.95 -2.27
CA SER A 101 -5.42 18.01 -2.32
C SER A 101 -6.01 19.41 -2.30
N THR A 102 -7.30 19.56 -1.94
CA THR A 102 -8.00 20.86 -2.00
C THR A 102 -7.37 21.94 -1.11
N HIS A 103 -6.68 21.55 -0.04
CA HIS A 103 -6.12 22.46 0.97
C HIS A 103 -4.60 22.69 0.87
N GLY A 104 -3.93 22.14 -0.13
CA GLY A 104 -2.49 22.31 -0.32
C GLY A 104 -1.89 21.25 -1.25
N ASP A 105 -0.57 21.35 -1.45
CA ASP A 105 0.16 20.41 -2.28
C ASP A 105 0.34 19.09 -1.54
N THR A 106 -0.29 18.04 -2.08
CA THR A 106 -0.16 16.66 -1.60
C THR A 106 0.62 15.85 -2.62
N ILE A 107 1.68 15.16 -2.20
CA ILE A 107 2.40 14.22 -3.06
C ILE A 107 1.66 12.88 -3.06
N HIS A 108 1.22 12.41 -4.24
CA HIS A 108 0.49 11.15 -4.39
C HIS A 108 1.39 10.04 -4.94
N TYR A 109 1.48 8.95 -4.21
CA TYR A 109 2.11 7.70 -4.64
C TYR A 109 1.02 6.72 -5.05
N GLY A 110 0.90 6.47 -6.36
CA GLY A 110 -0.03 5.47 -6.90
C GLY A 110 0.69 4.15 -7.19
N TYR A 111 0.03 3.05 -6.87
CA TYR A 111 0.43 1.72 -7.35
C TYR A 111 -0.78 1.08 -8.04
N SER A 112 -0.55 0.49 -9.21
CA SER A 112 -1.58 -0.16 -10.03
C SER A 112 -1.13 -1.57 -10.34
N MET A 113 -2.02 -2.54 -10.10
CA MET A 113 -1.82 -3.93 -10.52
C MET A 113 -2.02 -4.11 -12.02
N ASN A 114 -2.75 -3.19 -12.66
CA ASN A 114 -3.01 -3.20 -14.10
C ASN A 114 -2.07 -2.29 -14.89
N TRP A 115 -1.04 -1.71 -14.26
CA TRP A 115 -0.20 -0.68 -14.89
C TRP A 115 0.39 -1.15 -16.23
N ALA A 116 0.80 -2.41 -16.33
CA ALA A 116 1.40 -2.97 -17.54
C ALA A 116 0.37 -2.99 -18.70
N ARG A 117 -0.86 -3.38 -18.40
CA ARG A 117 -1.99 -3.33 -19.35
C ARG A 117 -2.30 -1.89 -19.74
N ASP A 118 -2.30 -0.99 -18.78
CA ASP A 118 -2.73 0.40 -18.97
C ASP A 118 -1.68 1.23 -19.73
N VAL A 119 -0.39 0.92 -19.59
CA VAL A 119 0.72 1.62 -20.27
C VAL A 119 1.08 0.99 -21.62
N PHE A 120 1.15 -0.34 -21.70
CA PHE A 120 1.58 -1.04 -22.92
C PHE A 120 0.42 -1.54 -23.78
N GLY A 121 -0.83 -1.33 -23.34
CA GLY A 121 -2.02 -1.89 -23.96
C GLY A 121 -2.23 -3.36 -23.62
N THR A 122 -3.44 -3.86 -23.84
CA THR A 122 -3.74 -5.28 -23.70
C THR A 122 -3.41 -6.03 -24.99
N ARG A 123 -2.85 -7.24 -24.90
CA ARG A 123 -3.11 -8.25 -25.94
C ARG A 123 -4.49 -8.83 -25.63
N ILE A 124 -5.33 -8.96 -26.65
CA ILE A 124 -6.76 -9.34 -26.54
C ILE A 124 -6.97 -10.73 -25.90
N PHE A 125 -5.91 -11.54 -25.76
CA PHE A 125 -5.98 -12.90 -25.20
C PHE A 125 -5.87 -13.00 -23.67
N ASP A 126 -5.52 -11.92 -22.95
CA ASP A 126 -5.33 -11.98 -21.49
C ASP A 126 -6.61 -11.69 -20.68
N GLN A 127 -7.75 -11.49 -21.34
CA GLN A 127 -9.06 -11.37 -20.68
C GLN A 127 -9.76 -12.72 -20.63
N GLU A 128 -9.25 -13.67 -19.85
CA GLU A 128 -10.12 -14.71 -19.31
C GLU A 128 -10.92 -14.11 -18.16
N ILE A 129 -12.22 -13.96 -18.42
CA ILE A 129 -13.25 -13.56 -17.47
C ILE A 129 -13.23 -14.56 -16.30
N SER A 130 -13.04 -14.06 -15.08
CA SER A 130 -13.46 -14.71 -13.84
C SER A 130 -14.31 -13.77 -13.02
#